data_AF-A0A9D9I9N9-F1
#
_entry.id   AF-A0A9D9I9N9-F1
#
_cell.length_a   1.000
_cell.length_b   1.000
_cell.length_c   1.000
_cell.angle_alpha   90.00
_cell.angle_beta   90.00
_cell.angle_gamma   90.00
#
_symmetry.space_group_name_H-M   'P 1'
#
loop_
_entity.id
_entity.type
_entity.pdbx_description
1 polymer ?
#
loop_
_entity_poly.entity_id
_entity_poly.type
_entity_poly.pdbx_seq_one_letter_code
_entity_poly.pdbx_strand_id
1 'polypeptide(L)'
;MNYKVLADRVRYYKESKEGVDKMCRAVENLVEKYGKQYEEIGEKRGEKRGTAREKKATALRMLNSGKYSLNEIADISELSIEEIKILQTKPQR
;
A
#
# COMPACT_ATOMS: atom_id res chain seq x y z
N MET A 1 19.33 -28.69 18.48
CA MET A 1 20.20 -27.96 17.52
C MET A 1 20.97 -26.89 18.28
N ASN A 2 22.27 -27.09 18.52
CA ASN A 2 23.10 -26.14 19.29
C ASN A 2 24.02 -25.35 18.35
N TYR A 3 23.51 -24.26 17.78
CA TYR A 3 24.33 -23.33 17.00
C TYR A 3 24.98 -22.31 17.92
N LYS A 4 25.91 -22.76 18.77
CA LYS A 4 26.63 -21.90 19.71
C LYS A 4 27.24 -20.67 19.02
N VAL A 5 27.82 -20.86 17.84
CA VAL A 5 28.40 -19.79 17.01
C VAL A 5 27.36 -18.73 16.61
N LEU A 6 26.14 -19.15 16.24
CA LEU A 6 25.07 -18.22 15.90
C LEU A 6 24.56 -17.49 17.14
N ALA A 7 24.39 -18.21 18.26
CA ALA A 7 23.97 -17.64 19.53
C ALA A 7 24.94 -16.56 20.02
N ASP A 8 26.24 -16.79 19.92
CA ASP A 8 27.27 -15.84 20.34
C ASP A 8 27.29 -14.58 19.45
N ARG A 9 27.10 -14.72 18.13
CA ARG A 9 26.96 -13.56 17.22
C ARG A 9 25.69 -12.77 17.48
N VAL A 10 24.56 -13.45 17.69
CA VAL A 10 23.29 -12.79 18.02
C VAL A 10 23.42 -12.03 19.34
N ARG A 11 24.08 -12.63 20.34
CA ARG A 11 24.37 -11.97 21.61
C ARG A 11 25.22 -10.72 21.41
N TYR A 12 26.30 -10.81 20.63
CA TYR A 12 27.16 -9.65 20.30
C TYR A 12 26.37 -8.48 19.73
N TYR A 13 25.54 -8.70 18.71
CA TYR A 13 24.78 -7.62 18.07
C TYR A 13 23.64 -7.06 18.93
N LYS A 14 23.17 -7.80 19.95
CA LYS A 14 22.08 -7.37 20.83
C LYS A 14 22.57 -6.70 22.11
N GLU A 15 23.69 -7.16 22.66
CA GLU A 15 24.09 -6.82 24.03
C GLU A 15 25.41 -6.04 24.10
N SER A 16 26.27 -6.14 23.09
CA SER A 16 27.53 -5.36 23.09
C SER A 16 27.30 -3.97 22.50
N LYS A 17 27.92 -2.95 23.11
CA LYS A 17 27.82 -1.56 22.63
C LYS A 17 28.26 -1.42 21.17
N GLU A 18 29.35 -2.08 20.78
CA GLU A 18 29.85 -2.06 19.40
C GLU A 18 28.94 -2.79 18.42
N GLY A 19 28.38 -3.94 18.82
CA GLY A 19 27.47 -4.71 17.99
C GLY A 19 26.16 -3.97 17.75
N VAL A 20 25.63 -3.33 18.79
CA VAL A 20 24.44 -2.48 18.69
C VAL A 20 24.70 -1.28 17.77
N ASP A 21 25.82 -0.57 17.94
CA ASP A 21 26.19 0.57 17.09
C ASP A 21 26.32 0.16 15.61
N LYS A 22 26.96 -0.97 15.32
CA LYS A 22 27.05 -1.53 13.95
C LYS A 22 25.66 -1.81 13.35
N MET A 23 24.73 -2.35 14.14
CA MET A 23 23.37 -2.61 13.69
C MET A 23 22.60 -1.32 13.41
N CYS A 24 22.68 -0.33 14.31
CA CYS A 24 22.04 0.97 14.11
C CYS A 24 22.51 1.63 12.81
N ARG A 25 23.83 1.70 12.60
CA ARG A 25 24.40 2.25 11.36
C ARG A 25 23.98 1.48 10.11
N ALA A 26 23.83 0.16 10.20
CA ALA A 26 23.38 -0.63 9.05
C ALA A 26 21.94 -0.26 8.65
N VAL A 27 21.06 0.00 9.62
CA VAL A 27 19.69 0.47 9.37
C VAL A 27 19.68 1.91 8.87
N GLU A 28 20.48 2.80 9.47
CA GLU A 28 20.62 4.20 9.02
C GLU A 28 21.08 4.26 7.56
N ASN A 29 22.10 3.50 7.19
CA ASN A 29 22.58 3.42 5.80
C ASN A 29 21.51 2.87 4.84
N LEU A 30 20.68 1.92 5.30
CA LEU A 30 19.56 1.41 4.50
C LEU A 30 18.52 2.50 4.26
N VAL A 31 18.18 3.26 5.30
CA VAL A 31 17.24 4.39 5.23
C VAL A 31 17.81 5.52 4.36
N GLU A 32 19.09 5.85 4.48
CA GLU A 32 19.73 6.87 3.64
C GLU A 32 19.72 6.46 2.16
N LYS A 33 20.06 5.20 1.87
CA LYS A 33 20.17 4.70 0.51
C LYS A 33 18.82 4.56 -0.20
N TYR A 34 17.78 4.14 0.52
CA TYR A 34 16.51 3.77 -0.10
C TYR A 34 15.29 4.54 0.43
N GLY A 35 15.42 5.33 1.48
CA GLY A 35 14.30 6.02 2.14
C GLY A 35 13.49 6.86 1.17
N LYS A 36 14.16 7.70 0.37
CA LYS A 36 13.51 8.53 -0.66
C LYS A 36 12.80 7.69 -1.73
N GLN A 37 13.41 6.59 -2.15
CA GLN A 37 12.82 5.70 -3.15
C GLN A 37 11.54 5.03 -2.61
N TYR A 38 11.56 4.58 -1.35
CA TYR A 38 10.39 3.98 -0.73
C TYR A 38 9.29 4.98 -0.43
N GLU A 39 9.63 6.22 -0.08
CA GLU A 39 8.70 7.33 0.06
C GLU A 39 7.97 7.61 -1.26
N GLU A 40 8.72 7.78 -2.36
CA GLU A 40 8.16 8.03 -3.70
C GLU A 40 7.25 6.87 -4.17
N ILE A 41 7.68 5.61 -3.94
CA ILE A 41 6.86 4.43 -4.23
C ILE A 41 5.58 4.44 -3.36
N GLY A 42 5.70 4.83 -2.10
CA GLY A 42 4.60 4.95 -1.16
C GLY A 42 3.56 5.97 -1.62
N GLU A 43 4.01 7.17 -1.99
CA GLU A 43 3.17 8.25 -2.51
C GLU A 43 2.46 7.85 -3.80
N LYS A 44 3.20 7.38 -4.82
CA LYS A 44 2.62 6.92 -6.10
C LYS A 44 1.59 5.81 -5.89
N ARG A 45 1.84 4.89 -4.96
CA ARG A 45 0.88 3.81 -4.62
C ARG A 45 -0.33 4.36 -3.88
N GLY A 46 -0.13 5.33 -2.98
CA GLY A 46 -1.18 6.03 -2.25
C GLY A 46 -2.12 6.77 -3.19
N GLU A 47 -1.58 7.59 -4.09
CA GLU A 47 -2.32 8.38 -5.07
C GLU A 47 -3.14 7.49 -6.01
N LYS A 48 -2.52 6.46 -6.62
CA LYS A 48 -3.23 5.50 -7.49
C LYS A 48 -4.36 4.76 -6.77
N ARG A 49 -4.17 4.43 -5.49
CA ARG A 49 -5.21 3.80 -4.67
C ARG A 49 -6.31 4.77 -4.28
N GLY A 50 -5.96 6.01 -3.97
CA GLY A 50 -6.90 7.07 -3.63
C GLY A 50 -7.84 7.35 -4.79
N THR A 51 -7.27 7.65 -5.96
CA THR A 51 -8.04 7.91 -7.19
C THR A 51 -8.93 6.73 -7.57
N ALA A 52 -8.41 5.50 -7.57
CA ALA A 52 -9.22 4.32 -7.88
C ALA A 52 -10.37 4.07 -6.86
N ARG A 53 -10.14 4.37 -5.58
CA ARG A 53 -11.20 4.28 -4.55
C ARG A 53 -12.25 5.36 -4.73
N GLU A 54 -11.83 6.58 -5.03
CA GLU A 54 -12.71 7.71 -5.27
C GLU A 54 -13.62 7.47 -6.48
N LYS A 55 -13.05 7.07 -7.63
CA LYS A 55 -13.81 6.71 -8.83
C LYS A 55 -14.90 5.68 -8.52
N LYS A 56 -14.55 4.60 -7.81
CA LYS A 56 -15.50 3.57 -7.37
C LYS A 56 -16.56 4.11 -6.41
N ALA A 57 -16.18 4.94 -5.45
CA ALA A 57 -17.12 5.54 -4.50
C ALA A 57 -18.12 6.47 -5.21
N THR A 58 -17.67 7.26 -6.18
CA THR A 58 -18.52 8.11 -7.02
C THR A 58 -19.48 7.28 -7.84
N ALA A 59 -18.99 6.25 -8.54
CA ALA A 59 -19.85 5.32 -9.27
C ALA A 59 -20.91 4.65 -8.39
N LEU A 60 -20.54 4.19 -7.18
CA LEU A 60 -21.49 3.60 -6.22
C LEU A 60 -22.56 4.60 -5.76
N ARG A 61 -22.17 5.85 -5.47
CA ARG A 61 -23.14 6.91 -5.12
C ARG A 61 -24.13 7.17 -6.25
N MET A 62 -23.66 7.17 -7.50
CA MET A 62 -24.51 7.37 -8.67
C MET A 62 -25.44 6.18 -8.90
N LEU A 63 -24.93 4.94 -8.80
CA LEU A 63 -25.75 3.72 -8.87
C LEU A 63 -26.85 3.74 -7.80
N ASN A 64 -26.51 4.10 -6.56
CA ASN A 64 -27.47 4.16 -5.46
C ASN A 64 -28.50 5.29 -5.63
N SER A 65 -28.16 6.36 -6.34
CA SER A 65 -29.11 7.44 -6.64
C SER A 65 -30.19 7.01 -7.64
N GLY A 66 -29.91 6.03 -8.50
CA GLY A 66 -30.82 5.54 -9.54
C GLY A 66 -31.13 6.55 -10.66
N LYS A 67 -30.44 7.71 -10.68
CA LYS A 67 -30.73 8.83 -11.59
C LYS A 67 -29.98 8.80 -12.92
N TYR A 68 -28.91 8.00 -13.00
CA TYR A 68 -27.99 7.98 -14.12
C TYR A 68 -28.03 6.63 -14.82
N SER A 69 -27.90 6.63 -16.14
CA SER A 69 -27.69 5.42 -16.94
C SER A 69 -26.28 4.85 -16.72
N LEU A 70 -26.09 3.57 -17.02
CA LEU A 70 -24.78 2.91 -16.85
C LEU A 70 -23.66 3.59 -17.68
N ASN A 71 -24.01 4.15 -18.84
CA ASN A 71 -23.05 4.86 -19.70
C ASN A 71 -22.66 6.20 -19.07
N GLU A 72 -23.62 6.99 -18.57
CA GLU A 72 -23.33 8.26 -17.89
C GLU A 72 -22.48 8.04 -16.64
N ILE A 73 -22.71 6.96 -15.89
CA ILE A 73 -21.89 6.62 -14.72
C ILE A 73 -20.47 6.26 -15.15
N ALA A 74 -20.30 5.46 -16.20
CA ALA A 74 -18.99 5.11 -16.73
C ALA A 74 -18.20 6.36 -17.17
N ASP A 75 -18.85 7.27 -17.88
CA ASP A 75 -18.26 8.53 -18.35
C ASP A 75 -17.84 9.44 -17.20
N ILE A 76 -18.72 9.66 -16.21
CA ILE A 76 -18.43 10.59 -15.10
C ILE A 76 -17.42 10.00 -14.10
N SER A 77 -17.48 8.70 -13.83
CA SER A 77 -16.57 8.05 -12.88
C SER A 77 -15.23 7.62 -13.51
N GLU A 78 -15.07 7.80 -14.82
CA GLU A 78 -13.92 7.34 -15.61
C GLU A 78 -13.62 5.85 -15.37
N LEU A 79 -14.68 5.03 -15.34
CA LEU A 79 -14.63 3.57 -15.21
C LEU A 79 -15.24 2.93 -16.44
N SER A 80 -14.85 1.70 -16.76
CA SER A 80 -15.48 0.98 -17.87
C SER A 80 -16.89 0.52 -17.51
N ILE A 81 -17.75 0.32 -18.52
CA ILE A 81 -19.11 -0.21 -18.32
C ILE A 81 -19.06 -1.59 -17.64
N GLU A 82 -18.08 -2.43 -17.94
CA GLU A 82 -17.86 -3.71 -17.27
C GLU A 82 -17.58 -3.52 -15.77
N GLU A 83 -16.74 -2.56 -15.41
CA GLU A 83 -16.45 -2.25 -14.00
C GLU A 83 -17.69 -1.78 -13.25
N ILE A 84 -18.53 -0.94 -13.89
CA ILE A 84 -19.80 -0.50 -13.32
C ILE A 84 -20.77 -1.67 -13.12
N LYS A 85 -20.88 -2.58 -14.09
CA LYS A 85 -21.71 -3.81 -13.95
C LYS A 85 -21.22 -4.71 -12.82
N ILE A 86 -19.91 -4.84 -12.64
CA ILE A 86 -19.32 -5.59 -11.53
C ILE A 86 -19.63 -4.90 -10.18
N LEU A 87 -19.59 -3.57 -10.12
CA LEU A 87 -19.95 -2.82 -8.92
C LEU A 87 -21.44 -2.96 -8.57
N GLN A 88 -22.31 -3.05 -9.57
CA GLN A 88 -23.75 -3.24 -9.39
C GLN A 88 -24.11 -4.64 -8.86
N THR A 89 -23.38 -5.68 -9.28
CA THR A 89 -23.64 -7.07 -8.89
C THR A 89 -23.07 -7.43 -7.52
N LYS A 90 -22.18 -6.61 -6.96
CA LYS A 90 -21.67 -6.82 -5.60
C LYS A 90 -22.74 -6.41 -4.58
N PRO A 91 -23.11 -7.31 -3.63
CA PRO A 91 -24.05 -6.96 -2.60
C PRO A 91 -23.49 -5.82 -1.75
N GLN A 92 -24.28 -4.77 -1.59
CA GLN A 92 -23.99 -3.64 -0.72
C GLN A 92 -24.22 -4.13 0.72
N ARG A 93 -23.14 -4.45 1.42
CA ARG A 93 -23.18 -4.82 2.85
C ARG A 93 -23.45 -3.61 3.72
#